data_AF-N1UN30-F1
#
_entry.id   AF-N1UN30-F1
#
_cell.length_a   1.000
_cell.length_b   1.000
_cell.length_c   1.000
_cell.angle_alpha   90.00
_cell.angle_beta   90.00
_cell.angle_gamma   90.00
#
_symmetry.space_group_name_H-M   'P 1'
#
loop_
_entity.id
_entity.type
_entity.pdbx_description
1 polymer ?
#
loop_
_entity_poly.entity_id
_entity_poly.type
_entity_poly.pdbx_seq_one_letter_code
_entity_poly.pdbx_strand_id
1 'polypeptide(L)'
;MATKTKEYKNSIEFLNDWNQKLPQIVFVAAKESYEFEILAEKYKDSIRKTGESHEIVIFVSEPGDFERFQSEAFNLDIFSNRKLFIIKSGLEFFKPISTGKGKNNESLQKQFSNFPDSIQLLIHYNHWEVPNKVLQIFGGKANLIKTKIFIQTKPVADFYKLAKKSEFNSTKMQ
;
A
#
# COMPACT_ATOMS: atom_id res chain seq x y z
N MET A 1 4.26 -20.68 9.40
CA MET A 1 5.48 -20.13 8.80
C MET A 1 5.36 -18.61 8.82
N ALA A 2 6.35 -17.88 9.34
CA ALA A 2 6.29 -16.42 9.32
C ALA A 2 6.41 -15.94 7.86
N THR A 3 5.31 -15.41 7.31
CA THR A 3 5.31 -14.72 6.03
C THR A 3 6.28 -13.55 6.13
N LYS A 4 7.24 -13.47 5.19
CA LYS A 4 8.19 -12.37 5.12
C LYS A 4 7.62 -11.34 4.15
N THR A 5 7.75 -10.05 4.49
CA THR A 5 7.43 -8.94 3.58
C THR A 5 8.09 -9.18 2.23
N LYS A 6 7.29 -9.18 1.16
CA LYS A 6 7.79 -9.29 -0.21
C LYS A 6 8.37 -7.95 -0.62
N GLU A 7 9.61 -7.93 -1.10
CA GLU A 7 10.29 -6.71 -1.50
C GLU A 7 10.46 -6.63 -3.02
N TYR A 8 10.25 -5.44 -3.57
CA TYR A 8 10.47 -5.10 -4.97
C TYR A 8 11.52 -3.98 -5.06
N LYS A 9 12.46 -4.11 -5.98
CA LYS A 9 13.56 -3.15 -6.19
C LYS A 9 13.11 -1.84 -6.81
N ASN A 10 11.93 -1.82 -7.43
CA ASN A 10 11.31 -0.63 -8.02
C ASN A 10 9.86 -0.94 -8.43
N SER A 11 9.15 0.12 -8.83
CA SER A 11 7.76 0.07 -9.28
C SER A 11 7.57 -0.77 -10.55
N ILE A 12 8.56 -0.89 -11.45
CA ILE A 12 8.44 -1.74 -12.65
C ILE A 12 8.40 -3.22 -12.28
N GLU A 13 9.29 -3.66 -11.39
CA GLU A 13 9.31 -5.05 -10.93
C GLU A 13 7.97 -5.44 -10.30
N PHE A 14 7.43 -4.55 -9.47
CA PHE A 14 6.10 -4.70 -8.90
C PHE A 14 5.00 -4.78 -9.96
N LEU A 15 5.02 -3.89 -10.96
CA LEU A 15 4.05 -3.89 -12.06
C LEU A 15 4.14 -5.14 -12.96
N ASN A 16 5.32 -5.75 -13.09
CA ASN A 16 5.48 -6.99 -13.86
C ASN A 16 4.92 -8.21 -13.12
N ASP A 17 4.97 -8.19 -11.78
CA ASP A 17 4.40 -9.21 -10.91
C ASP A 17 2.92 -8.94 -10.57
N TRP A 18 2.37 -7.83 -11.07
CA TRP A 18 0.97 -7.46 -10.93
C TRP A 18 0.09 -8.47 -11.67
N ASN A 19 -0.43 -9.44 -10.92
CA ASN A 19 -1.35 -10.45 -11.40
C ASN A 19 -2.82 -10.00 -11.20
N GLN A 20 -3.78 -10.89 -11.46
CA GLN A 20 -5.21 -10.60 -11.27
C GLN A 20 -5.59 -10.31 -9.80
N LYS A 21 -4.80 -10.75 -8.82
CA LYS A 21 -5.05 -10.51 -7.40
C LYS A 21 -4.20 -9.35 -6.88
N LEU A 22 -4.85 -8.20 -6.76
CA LEU A 22 -4.32 -7.00 -6.12
C LEU A 22 -3.69 -7.31 -4.75
N PRO A 23 -2.41 -6.96 -4.54
CA PRO A 23 -1.80 -7.06 -3.22
C PRO A 23 -2.55 -6.19 -2.20
N GLN A 24 -2.88 -6.78 -1.06
CA GLN A 24 -3.72 -6.15 -0.04
C GLN A 24 -3.04 -4.94 0.62
N ILE A 25 -1.74 -5.04 0.92
CA ILE A 25 -1.00 -4.04 1.68
C ILE A 25 0.30 -3.73 0.94
N VAL A 26 0.45 -2.48 0.48
CA VAL A 26 1.61 -2.04 -0.31
C VAL A 26 2.21 -0.77 0.26
N PHE A 27 3.50 -0.84 0.57
CA PHE A 27 4.33 0.30 0.90
C PHE A 27 5.15 0.72 -0.32
N VAL A 28 5.11 2.00 -0.64
CA VAL A 28 5.99 2.65 -1.62
C VAL A 28 6.96 3.54 -0.84
N ALA A 29 8.18 3.05 -0.65
CA ALA A 29 9.25 3.79 0.02
C ALA A 29 9.98 4.68 -0.99
N ALA A 30 9.58 5.95 -1.01
CA ALA A 30 10.03 6.97 -1.94
C ALA A 30 10.12 8.32 -1.23
N LYS A 31 10.99 9.22 -1.67
CA LYS A 31 10.93 10.63 -1.22
C LYS A 31 9.82 11.39 -1.93
N GLU A 32 9.73 11.17 -3.23
CA GLU A 32 8.78 11.85 -4.12
C GLU A 32 7.50 11.03 -4.28
N SER A 33 6.35 11.72 -4.29
CA SER A 33 5.03 11.08 -4.42
C SER A 33 4.69 10.66 -5.86
N TYR A 34 5.45 11.10 -6.86
CA TYR A 34 5.09 10.94 -8.26
C TYR A 34 4.83 9.47 -8.68
N GLU A 35 5.75 8.55 -8.37
CA GLU A 35 5.57 7.12 -8.67
C GLU A 35 4.39 6.53 -7.89
N PHE A 36 4.20 6.99 -6.66
CA PHE A 36 3.10 6.56 -5.81
C PHE A 36 1.75 6.98 -6.40
N GLU A 37 1.60 8.21 -6.91
CA GLU A 37 0.32 8.66 -7.50
C GLU A 37 -0.06 7.80 -8.72
N ILE A 38 0.91 7.42 -9.55
CA ILE A 38 0.64 6.53 -10.69
C ILE A 38 0.21 5.14 -10.23
N LEU A 39 0.87 4.59 -9.21
CA LEU A 39 0.46 3.32 -8.62
C LEU A 39 -0.93 3.42 -7.98
N ALA A 40 -1.25 4.54 -7.34
CA ALA A 40 -2.56 4.79 -6.75
C ALA A 40 -3.66 4.83 -7.80
N GLU A 41 -3.46 5.51 -8.93
CA GLU A 41 -4.42 5.48 -10.04
C GLU A 41 -4.60 4.06 -10.60
N LYS A 42 -3.50 3.31 -10.78
CA LYS A 42 -3.58 1.91 -11.23
C LYS A 42 -4.36 1.02 -10.25
N TYR A 43 -4.19 1.24 -8.94
CA TYR A 43 -4.96 0.56 -7.89
C TYR A 43 -6.45 0.86 -8.02
N LYS A 44 -6.82 2.15 -8.14
CA LYS A 44 -8.21 2.59 -8.32
C LYS A 44 -8.82 1.96 -9.57
N ASP A 45 -8.11 1.96 -10.69
CA ASP A 45 -8.60 1.40 -11.94
C ASP A 45 -8.76 -0.11 -11.89
N SER A 46 -7.84 -0.82 -11.23
CA SER A 46 -7.95 -2.27 -11.05
C SER A 46 -9.12 -2.65 -10.14
N ILE A 47 -9.38 -1.84 -9.11
CA ILE A 47 -10.55 -1.99 -8.25
C ILE A 47 -11.84 -1.71 -9.04
N ARG A 48 -11.92 -0.63 -9.82
CA ARG A 48 -13.10 -0.31 -10.65
C ARG A 48 -13.45 -1.45 -11.61
N LYS A 49 -12.44 -2.13 -12.17
CA LYS A 49 -12.63 -3.28 -13.07
C LYS A 49 -13.25 -4.51 -12.40
N THR A 50 -13.24 -4.61 -11.07
CA THR A 50 -13.90 -5.71 -10.34
C THR A 50 -15.44 -5.60 -10.39
N GLY A 51 -15.98 -4.41 -10.67
CA GLY A 51 -17.42 -4.13 -10.64
C GLY A 51 -18.01 -4.02 -9.23
N GLU A 52 -17.21 -4.23 -8.18
CA GLU A 52 -17.66 -4.13 -6.80
C GLU A 52 -17.58 -2.67 -6.29
N SER A 53 -18.56 -2.28 -5.46
CA SER A 53 -18.57 -0.98 -4.80
C SER A 53 -17.40 -0.87 -3.82
N HIS A 54 -16.53 0.13 -4.03
CA HIS A 54 -15.41 0.42 -3.15
C HIS A 54 -15.45 1.88 -2.67
N GLU A 55 -15.27 2.06 -1.37
CA GLU A 55 -15.02 3.36 -0.77
C GLU A 55 -13.52 3.67 -0.82
N ILE A 56 -13.14 4.84 -1.32
CA ILE A 56 -11.75 5.29 -1.34
C ILE A 56 -11.58 6.36 -0.26
N VAL A 57 -10.70 6.09 0.71
CA VAL A 57 -10.42 7.00 1.82
C VAL A 57 -8.95 7.40 1.76
N ILE A 58 -8.67 8.71 1.84
CA ILE A 58 -7.32 9.26 1.70
C ILE A 58 -6.92 9.92 3.03
N PHE A 59 -5.75 9.53 3.54
CA PHE A 59 -5.13 10.13 4.72
C PHE A 59 -3.87 10.90 4.35
N VAL A 60 -3.72 12.10 4.91
CA VAL A 60 -2.57 12.99 4.68
C VAL A 60 -1.72 13.19 5.93
N SER A 61 -2.00 12.42 7.00
CA SER A 61 -1.29 12.40 8.29
C SER A 61 -1.57 13.62 9.17
N GLU A 62 -2.83 14.00 9.24
CA GLU A 62 -3.32 14.94 10.23
C GLU A 62 -3.31 14.28 11.63
N PRO A 63 -3.24 15.06 12.72
CA PRO A 63 -3.39 14.53 14.07
C PRO A 63 -4.69 13.73 14.22
N GLY A 64 -4.60 12.48 14.66
CA GLY A 64 -5.76 11.58 14.82
C GLY A 64 -6.04 10.68 13.61
N ASP A 65 -5.36 10.88 12.47
CA ASP A 65 -5.58 10.07 11.25
C ASP A 65 -5.28 8.58 11.48
N PHE A 66 -4.28 8.27 12.30
CA PHE A 66 -3.90 6.88 12.59
C PHE A 66 -4.99 6.17 13.42
N GLU A 67 -5.54 6.84 14.42
CA GLU A 67 -6.66 6.37 15.25
C GLU A 67 -7.93 6.23 14.41
N ARG A 68 -8.22 7.22 13.57
CA ARG A 68 -9.35 7.18 12.65
C ARG A 68 -9.25 6.02 11.67
N PHE A 69 -8.09 5.82 11.06
CA PHE A 69 -7.83 4.67 10.19
C PHE A 69 -8.06 3.34 10.91
N GLN A 70 -7.57 3.17 12.13
CA GLN A 70 -7.83 1.95 12.91
C GLN A 70 -9.33 1.74 13.13
N SER A 71 -10.05 2.79 13.52
CA SER A 71 -11.50 2.69 13.69
C SER A 71 -12.20 2.30 12.39
N GLU A 72 -11.88 2.96 11.28
CA GLU A 72 -12.51 2.68 9.99
C GLU A 72 -12.12 1.32 9.39
N ALA A 73 -10.90 0.85 9.63
CA ALA A 73 -10.43 -0.42 9.11
C ALA A 73 -10.94 -1.62 9.91
N PHE A 74 -11.14 -1.49 11.22
CA PHE A 74 -11.47 -2.65 12.08
C PHE A 74 -12.89 -2.65 12.62
N ASN A 75 -13.65 -1.55 12.48
CA ASN A 75 -15.08 -1.49 12.81
C ASN A 75 -15.95 -1.48 11.54
N LEU A 76 -15.68 -2.40 10.62
CA LEU A 76 -16.51 -2.57 9.42
C LEU A 76 -17.79 -3.34 9.74
N ASP A 77 -18.93 -2.81 9.31
CA ASP A 77 -20.18 -3.57 9.23
C ASP A 77 -20.04 -4.71 8.21
N ILE A 78 -20.73 -5.83 8.41
CA ILE A 78 -20.78 -6.99 7.51
C ILE A 78 -21.30 -6.65 6.11
N PHE A 79 -22.04 -5.53 5.97
CA PHE A 79 -22.51 -5.01 4.68
C PHE A 79 -21.68 -3.85 4.13
N SER A 80 -20.54 -3.54 4.76
CA SER A 80 -19.69 -2.43 4.32
C SER A 80 -19.13 -2.68 2.93
N ASN A 81 -19.06 -1.60 2.14
CA ASN A 81 -18.29 -1.60 0.90
C ASN A 81 -16.83 -2.00 1.20
N ARG A 82 -16.18 -2.64 0.22
CA ARG A 82 -14.73 -2.82 0.26
C ARG A 82 -14.06 -1.44 0.32
N LYS A 83 -12.91 -1.34 0.99
CA LYS A 83 -12.24 -0.04 1.17
C LYS A 83 -10.84 -0.04 0.58
N LEU A 84 -10.51 1.02 -0.16
CA LEU A 84 -9.13 1.37 -0.48
C LEU A 84 -8.70 2.55 0.38
N PHE A 85 -7.80 2.28 1.32
CA PHE A 85 -7.10 3.33 2.07
C PHE A 85 -5.83 3.75 1.35
N ILE A 86 -5.67 5.05 1.13
CA ILE A 86 -4.49 5.65 0.53
C ILE A 86 -3.85 6.58 1.56
N ILE A 87 -2.64 6.27 2.02
CA ILE A 87 -1.89 7.09 2.97
C ILE A 87 -0.79 7.83 2.21
N LYS A 88 -0.84 9.16 2.13
CA LYS A 88 0.11 9.96 1.33
C LYS A 88 1.38 10.40 2.08
N SER A 89 1.40 10.30 3.42
CA SER A 89 2.50 10.76 4.27
C SER A 89 2.86 9.72 5.35
N GLY A 90 3.13 8.49 4.91
CA GLY A 90 3.32 7.32 5.77
C GLY A 90 4.39 7.45 6.85
N LEU A 91 5.46 8.25 6.64
CA LEU A 91 6.47 8.48 7.68
C LEU A 91 5.84 9.09 8.92
N GLU A 92 5.02 10.14 8.72
CA GLU A 92 4.31 10.88 9.76
C GLU A 92 3.17 10.05 10.33
N PHE A 93 2.37 9.43 9.46
CA PHE A 93 1.24 8.57 9.82
C PHE A 93 1.62 7.46 10.81
N PHE A 94 2.77 6.81 10.57
CA PHE A 94 3.23 5.68 11.37
C PHE A 94 4.24 6.08 12.48
N LYS A 95 4.42 7.38 12.76
CA LYS A 95 5.26 7.86 13.87
C LYS A 95 4.96 7.18 15.22
N PRO A 96 3.69 6.98 15.63
CA PRO A 96 3.38 6.32 16.90
C PRO A 96 3.98 4.91 17.00
N ILE A 97 4.08 4.19 15.87
CA ILE A 97 4.62 2.83 15.80
C ILE A 97 6.15 2.84 15.72
N SER A 98 6.72 3.74 14.92
CA SER A 98 8.17 3.80 14.69
C SER A 98 8.94 4.33 15.91
N THR A 99 8.36 5.29 16.63
CA THR A 99 8.97 5.94 17.80
C THR A 99 8.55 5.34 19.14
N GLY A 100 7.45 4.58 19.16
CA GLY A 100 6.85 4.02 20.37
C GLY A 100 7.81 3.11 21.15
N LYS A 101 8.06 3.46 22.42
CA LYS A 101 8.69 2.59 23.43
C LYS A 101 7.68 1.54 23.91
N GLY A 102 7.34 0.58 23.05
CA GLY A 102 7.04 -0.81 23.44
C GLY A 102 5.73 -1.18 24.17
N LYS A 103 4.81 -0.27 24.54
CA LYS A 103 3.63 -0.70 25.32
C LYS A 103 2.38 -1.14 24.52
N ASN A 104 2.20 -0.69 23.27
CA ASN A 104 0.98 -1.02 22.48
C ASN A 104 1.25 -1.85 21.22
N ASN A 105 2.50 -2.22 20.93
CA ASN A 105 2.84 -2.89 19.68
C ASN A 105 2.27 -4.31 19.58
N GLU A 106 2.14 -5.05 20.69
CA GLU A 106 1.56 -6.40 20.66
C GLU A 106 0.05 -6.37 20.38
N SER A 107 -0.68 -5.42 20.97
CA SER A 107 -2.12 -5.24 20.71
C SER A 107 -2.36 -4.84 19.26
N LEU A 108 -1.58 -3.86 18.76
CA LEU A 108 -1.63 -3.45 17.36
C LEU A 108 -1.26 -4.60 16.43
N GLN A 109 -0.19 -5.35 16.73
CA GLN A 109 0.20 -6.49 15.91
C GLN A 109 -0.88 -7.57 15.87
N LYS A 110 -1.55 -7.88 17.00
CA LYS A 110 -2.69 -8.82 17.00
C LYS A 110 -3.82 -8.34 16.09
N GLN A 111 -4.18 -7.06 16.20
CA GLN A 111 -5.26 -6.47 15.40
C GLN A 111 -4.90 -6.46 13.90
N PHE A 112 -3.71 -5.96 13.55
CA PHE A 112 -3.24 -5.83 12.18
C PHE A 112 -2.81 -7.16 11.54
N SER A 113 -2.46 -8.18 12.31
CA SER A 113 -2.25 -9.53 11.76
C SER A 113 -3.55 -10.09 11.16
N ASN A 114 -4.68 -9.71 11.73
CA ASN A 114 -6.02 -10.02 11.24
C ASN A 114 -6.59 -8.90 10.36
N PHE A 115 -5.74 -8.26 9.54
CA PHE A 115 -6.17 -7.22 8.60
C PHE A 115 -7.31 -7.72 7.69
N PRO A 116 -8.47 -7.03 7.63
CA PRO A 116 -9.63 -7.50 6.89
C PRO A 116 -9.39 -7.64 5.39
N ASP A 117 -9.78 -8.77 4.81
CA ASP A 117 -9.60 -9.09 3.38
C ASP A 117 -10.36 -8.15 2.44
N SER A 118 -11.39 -7.45 2.95
CA SER A 118 -12.18 -6.44 2.23
C SER A 118 -11.47 -5.08 2.09
N ILE A 119 -10.28 -4.93 2.69
CA ILE A 119 -9.53 -3.68 2.69
C ILE A 119 -8.26 -3.83 1.88
N GLN A 120 -8.05 -2.89 0.95
CA GLN A 120 -6.75 -2.62 0.36
C GLN A 120 -6.11 -1.38 1.01
N LEU A 121 -4.81 -1.42 1.20
CA LEU A 121 -4.02 -0.37 1.83
C LEU A 121 -2.80 -0.06 0.97
N LEU A 122 -2.72 1.19 0.51
CA LEU A 122 -1.63 1.71 -0.29
C LEU A 122 -0.98 2.88 0.46
N ILE A 123 0.31 2.75 0.79
CA ILE A 123 1.05 3.71 1.61
C ILE A 123 2.20 4.32 0.82
N HIS A 124 2.22 5.64 0.69
CA HIS A 124 3.41 6.40 0.36
C HIS A 124 4.20 6.60 1.64
N TYR A 125 5.26 5.82 1.83
CA TYR A 125 6.19 6.07 2.91
C TYR A 125 7.21 7.06 2.37
N ASN A 126 7.02 8.34 2.68
CA ASN A 126 7.79 9.50 2.22
C ASN A 126 9.23 9.53 2.80
N HIS A 127 9.90 8.38 2.74
CA HIS A 127 11.24 8.11 3.20
C HIS A 127 11.78 6.88 2.45
N TRP A 128 13.10 6.77 2.36
CA TRP A 128 13.77 5.72 1.61
C TRP A 128 13.64 4.32 2.19
N GLU A 129 13.32 4.23 3.47
CA GLU A 129 13.28 2.98 4.22
C GLU A 129 12.10 3.02 5.19
N VAL A 130 11.37 1.91 5.25
CA VAL A 130 10.29 1.68 6.21
C VAL A 130 10.87 0.91 7.39
N PRO A 131 10.73 1.40 8.64
CA PRO A 131 11.20 0.67 9.81
C PRO A 131 10.55 -0.71 9.92
N ASN A 132 11.35 -1.74 10.25
CA ASN A 132 10.83 -3.11 10.38
C ASN A 132 9.65 -3.22 11.36
N LYS A 133 9.64 -2.42 12.43
CA LYS A 133 8.53 -2.39 13.39
C LYS A 133 7.19 -2.03 12.73
N VAL A 134 7.20 -1.12 11.73
CA VAL A 134 6.00 -0.73 10.98
C VAL A 134 5.56 -1.88 10.07
N LEU A 135 6.48 -2.55 9.38
CA LEU A 135 6.14 -3.67 8.49
C LEU A 135 5.63 -4.90 9.28
N GLN A 136 6.18 -5.13 10.48
CA GLN A 136 5.87 -6.28 11.32
C GLN A 136 4.45 -6.28 11.89
N ILE A 137 3.81 -5.11 12.04
CA ILE A 137 2.41 -5.08 12.54
C ILE A 137 1.47 -5.83 11.58
N PHE A 138 1.79 -5.86 10.29
CA PHE A 138 0.97 -6.50 9.25
C PHE A 138 1.23 -8.01 9.10
N GLY A 139 1.95 -8.65 10.02
CA GLY A 139 2.15 -10.10 10.01
C GLY A 139 2.82 -10.65 8.74
N GLY A 140 3.60 -9.82 8.04
CA GLY A 140 4.26 -10.19 6.79
C GLY A 140 3.38 -10.18 5.54
N LYS A 141 2.14 -9.68 5.62
CA LYS A 141 1.24 -9.49 4.47
C LYS A 141 1.62 -8.29 3.59
N ALA A 142 2.52 -7.43 4.08
CA ALA A 142 2.96 -6.23 3.39
C ALA A 142 3.86 -6.56 2.19
N ASN A 143 3.70 -5.79 1.13
CA ASN A 143 4.60 -5.69 -0.01
C ASN A 143 5.33 -4.35 0.07
N LEU A 144 6.63 -4.34 -0.17
CA LEU A 144 7.46 -3.14 -0.08
C LEU A 144 8.15 -2.86 -1.41
N ILE A 145 7.84 -1.72 -2.00
CA ILE A 145 8.50 -1.19 -3.19
C ILE A 145 9.52 -0.17 -2.75
N LYS A 146 10.80 -0.40 -3.04
CA LYS A 146 11.89 0.54 -2.73
C LYS A 146 12.24 1.31 -4.00
N THR A 147 11.96 2.61 -4.08
CA THR A 147 12.14 3.38 -5.34
C THR A 147 13.50 4.09 -5.45
N LYS A 148 14.45 3.81 -4.54
CA LYS A 148 15.82 4.39 -4.53
C LYS A 148 16.52 4.39 -5.91
N ILE A 149 16.20 3.42 -6.77
CA ILE A 149 16.94 3.13 -8.01
C ILE A 149 16.36 3.84 -9.24
N PHE A 150 15.08 4.25 -9.22
CA PHE A 150 14.40 4.70 -10.43
C PHE A 150 14.95 6.02 -10.97
N ILE A 151 15.29 6.94 -10.07
CA ILE A 151 15.82 8.27 -10.39
C ILE A 151 17.15 8.19 -11.17
N GLN A 152 17.88 7.07 -11.09
CA GLN A 152 19.21 6.97 -11.69
C GLN A 152 19.27 6.31 -13.06
N THR A 153 18.22 5.62 -13.54
CA THR A 153 18.40 4.69 -14.67
C THR A 153 17.36 4.70 -15.79
N LYS A 154 16.16 5.29 -15.65
CA LYS A 154 15.20 5.39 -16.78
C LYS A 154 14.35 6.66 -16.77
N PRO A 155 14.04 7.26 -17.93
CA PRO A 155 13.18 8.44 -17.99
C PRO A 155 11.73 8.10 -17.64
N VAL A 156 11.09 9.02 -16.91
CA VAL A 156 9.70 9.00 -16.45
C VAL A 156 8.68 8.56 -17.52
N ALA A 157 8.91 8.90 -18.80
CA ALA A 157 8.05 8.52 -19.91
C ALA A 157 7.95 6.99 -20.13
N ASP A 158 9.00 6.23 -19.83
CA ASP A 158 9.00 4.77 -19.99
C ASP A 158 8.21 4.08 -18.88
N PHE A 159 8.17 4.68 -17.68
CA PHE A 159 7.30 4.21 -16.60
C PHE A 159 5.83 4.35 -16.98
N TYR A 160 5.41 5.50 -17.50
CA TYR A 160 4.04 5.68 -18.00
C TYR A 160 3.68 4.69 -19.10
N LYS A 161 4.61 4.43 -20.05
CA LYS A 161 4.39 3.44 -21.11
C LYS A 161 4.22 2.03 -20.55
N LEU A 162 5.00 1.64 -19.54
CA LEU A 162 4.89 0.32 -18.90
C LEU A 162 3.64 0.19 -18.03
N ALA A 163 3.27 1.24 -17.30
CA ALA A 163 2.02 1.31 -16.54
C ALA A 163 0.80 1.13 -17.45
N LYS A 164 0.83 1.72 -18.66
CA LYS A 164 -0.19 1.51 -19.70
C LYS A 164 -0.09 0.15 -20.40
N LYS A 165 1.11 -0.34 -20.71
CA LYS A 165 1.29 -1.62 -21.44
C LYS A 165 0.85 -2.83 -20.61
N SER A 166 1.02 -2.78 -19.28
CA SER A 166 0.46 -3.78 -18.36
C SER A 166 -1.08 -3.82 -18.35
N GLU A 167 -1.77 -2.80 -18.88
CA GLU A 167 -3.22 -2.84 -19.10
C GLU A 167 -3.57 -3.74 -20.31
N PHE A 168 -2.78 -3.66 -21.38
CA PHE A 168 -3.04 -4.39 -22.64
C PHE A 168 -2.85 -5.91 -22.54
N ASN A 169 -1.92 -6.37 -21.71
CA ASN A 169 -1.68 -7.81 -21.53
C ASN A 169 -2.77 -8.48 -20.67
N SER A 170 -3.49 -7.72 -19.83
CA SER A 170 -4.62 -8.25 -19.05
C SER A 170 -5.87 -8.51 -19.91
N THR A 171 -6.01 -7.79 -21.04
CA THR A 171 -7.16 -7.89 -21.94
C THR A 171 -6.99 -8.96 -23.02
N LYS A 172 -5.77 -9.45 -23.26
CA LYS A 172 -5.47 -10.48 -24.29
C LYS A 172 -5.48 -11.92 -23.77
N MET A 173 -5.80 -12.14 -22.50
CA MET A 173 -5.99 -13.47 -21.90
C MET A 173 -7.46 -13.76 -21.57
N GLN A 174 -8.40 -13.20 -22.34
CA GLN A 174 -9.80 -13.62 -22.40
C GLN A 174 -10.08 -14.26 -23.76
#